data_AF-A0A1D6NAI2-F1
#
_entry.id   AF-A0A1D6NAI2-F1
#
_cell.length_a   1.000
_cell.length_b   1.000
_cell.length_c   1.000
_cell.angle_alpha   90.00
_cell.angle_beta   90.00
_cell.angle_gamma   90.00
#
_symmetry.space_group_name_H-M   'P 1'
#
loop_
_entity.id
_entity.type
_entity.pdbx_description
1 polymer ?
#
loop_
_entity_poly.entity_id
_entity_poly.type
_entity_poly.pdbx_seq_one_letter_code
_entity_poly.pdbx_strand_id
1 'polypeptide(L)'
;MQAHKRVVDKPITEVREAGICMRENSFYVDTLRRHLNYFPSLTSLLQDMVVLYDSLQLAHKCILNSFYGYVMHKGARWYSMEMAGVVTYWCKDYPKCSITCRKNWKVTGTGYRWHLAMFLPASKEEGILIKKRYDVFNEDGTLAELKGFEIKRRGELKLIKVFQRYMDSEICAIMAHYMPCTTKETLTKGDMRQ
;
A
#
# COMPACT_ATOMS: atom_id res chain seq x y z
N MET A 1 33.33 -22.09 29.54
CA MET A 1 33.31 -20.70 29.03
C MET A 1 32.45 -20.68 27.78
N GLN A 2 31.29 -20.01 27.80
CA GLN A 2 30.46 -19.86 26.59
C GLN A 2 31.08 -18.75 25.73
N ALA A 3 31.60 -19.11 24.56
CA ALA A 3 32.48 -18.27 23.73
C ALA A 3 31.75 -17.19 22.91
N HIS A 4 30.41 -17.13 22.94
CA HIS A 4 29.64 -16.20 22.11
C HIS A 4 28.96 -15.12 22.95
N LYS A 5 29.30 -13.86 22.67
CA LYS A 5 28.65 -12.66 23.26
C LYS A 5 27.26 -12.37 22.68
N ARG A 6 26.87 -13.04 21.58
CA ARG A 6 25.58 -12.89 20.90
C ARG A 6 25.05 -14.27 20.49
N VAL A 7 23.73 -14.44 20.62
CA VAL A 7 23.02 -15.69 20.29
C VAL A 7 22.80 -15.83 18.78
N VAL A 8 22.73 -14.72 18.04
CA VAL A 8 22.56 -14.68 16.59
C VAL A 8 23.46 -13.60 16.00
N ASP A 9 24.26 -13.98 15.01
CA ASP A 9 25.08 -13.02 14.25
C ASP A 9 24.23 -12.21 13.28
N LYS A 10 24.71 -11.01 12.93
CA LYS A 10 24.00 -10.17 11.95
C LYS A 10 23.93 -10.91 10.61
N PRO A 11 22.76 -11.00 9.97
CA PRO A 11 22.63 -11.72 8.71
C PRO A 11 23.43 -11.00 7.61
N ILE A 12 24.27 -11.77 6.92
CA ILE A 12 25.00 -11.30 5.74
C ILE A 12 24.04 -11.35 4.55
N THR A 13 23.99 -10.27 3.75
CA THR A 13 23.16 -10.22 2.54
C THR A 13 24.06 -10.34 1.32
N GLU A 14 23.77 -11.30 0.46
CA GLU A 14 24.50 -11.57 -0.77
C GLU A 14 23.54 -11.45 -1.96
N VAL A 15 24.00 -10.79 -3.03
CA VAL A 15 23.25 -10.73 -4.29
C VAL A 15 23.43 -12.05 -5.04
N ARG A 16 22.33 -12.60 -5.55
CA ARG A 16 22.32 -13.85 -6.32
C ARG A 16 21.61 -13.62 -7.65
N GLU A 17 22.07 -14.33 -8.67
CA GLU A 17 21.45 -14.33 -9.99
C GLU A 17 20.64 -15.61 -10.19
N ALA A 18 19.51 -15.49 -10.88
CA ALA A 18 18.65 -16.62 -11.24
C ALA A 18 18.16 -16.46 -12.68
N GLY A 19 18.25 -17.52 -13.47
CA GLY A 19 17.73 -17.55 -14.84
C GLY A 19 16.24 -17.88 -14.86
N ILE A 20 15.44 -17.09 -15.58
CA ILE A 20 14.01 -17.36 -15.78
C ILE A 20 13.79 -17.82 -17.22
N CYS A 21 13.33 -19.05 -17.40
CA CYS A 21 13.01 -19.59 -18.71
C CYS A 21 11.70 -19.00 -19.24
N MET A 22 11.76 -18.23 -20.32
CA MET A 22 10.58 -17.64 -20.97
C MET A 22 9.85 -18.60 -21.93
N ARG A 23 10.36 -19.83 -22.10
CA ARG A 23 9.76 -20.89 -22.92
C ARG A 23 9.05 -21.97 -22.09
N GLU A 24 9.15 -21.89 -20.77
CA GLU A 24 8.50 -22.82 -19.86
C GLU A 24 6.98 -22.71 -19.94
N ASN A 25 6.26 -23.76 -19.57
CA ASN A 25 4.80 -23.72 -19.55
C ASN A 25 4.30 -22.60 -18.62
N SER A 26 3.56 -21.65 -19.18
CA SER A 26 3.09 -20.44 -18.50
C SER A 26 1.90 -20.66 -17.57
N PHE A 27 1.47 -21.90 -17.31
CA PHE A 27 0.30 -22.25 -16.50
C PHE A 27 0.16 -21.41 -15.21
N TYR A 28 1.25 -21.27 -14.45
CA TYR A 28 1.27 -20.53 -13.19
C TYR A 28 1.01 -19.04 -13.40
N VAL A 29 1.69 -18.44 -14.37
CA VAL A 29 1.59 -17.01 -14.72
C VAL A 29 0.22 -16.71 -15.35
N ASP A 30 -0.29 -17.60 -16.18
CA ASP A 30 -1.59 -17.42 -16.83
C ASP A 30 -2.74 -17.49 -15.82
N THR A 31 -2.60 -18.31 -14.78
CA THR A 31 -3.56 -18.34 -13.67
C THR A 31 -3.62 -16.98 -12.96
N LEU A 32 -2.47 -16.36 -12.71
CA LEU A 32 -2.41 -15.01 -12.13
C LEU A 32 -3.03 -13.95 -13.06
N ARG A 33 -2.70 -14.00 -14.36
CA ARG A 33 -3.24 -13.08 -15.36
C ARG A 33 -4.78 -13.15 -15.46
N ARG A 34 -5.36 -14.36 -15.37
CA ARG A 34 -6.83 -14.51 -15.34
C ARG A 34 -7.48 -13.80 -14.16
N HIS A 35 -6.90 -13.88 -12.96
CA HIS A 35 -7.42 -13.20 -11.78
C HIS A 35 -7.27 -11.67 -11.87
N LEU A 36 -6.19 -11.18 -12.49
CA LEU A 36 -5.96 -9.74 -12.70
C LEU A 36 -6.95 -9.13 -13.72
N ASN A 37 -7.28 -9.87 -14.79
CA ASN A 37 -8.09 -9.36 -15.89
C ASN A 37 -9.61 -9.48 -15.66
N TYR A 38 -10.05 -10.07 -14.54
CA TYR A 38 -11.46 -10.33 -14.29
C TYR A 38 -12.28 -9.06 -13.96
N PHE A 39 -11.65 -7.99 -13.43
CA PHE A 39 -12.37 -6.87 -12.80
C PHE A 39 -12.42 -5.49 -13.50
N PRO A 40 -11.63 -5.15 -14.55
CA PRO A 40 -11.55 -3.76 -14.98
C PRO A 40 -12.75 -3.24 -15.79
N SER A 41 -13.81 -4.02 -16.04
CA SER A 41 -14.89 -3.64 -16.98
C SER A 41 -16.22 -3.18 -16.36
N LEU A 42 -16.42 -3.21 -15.04
CA LEU A 42 -17.77 -3.07 -14.46
C LEU A 42 -18.02 -1.91 -13.48
N THR A 43 -17.11 -0.94 -13.36
CA THR A 43 -17.17 0.07 -12.29
C THR A 43 -17.87 1.39 -12.63
N SER A 44 -18.51 1.55 -13.80
CA SER A 44 -19.08 2.85 -14.21
C SER A 44 -20.59 3.02 -14.06
N LEU A 45 -21.38 1.97 -13.74
CA LEU A 45 -22.85 2.04 -13.91
C LEU A 45 -23.73 1.79 -12.67
N LEU A 46 -23.21 1.33 -11.53
CA LEU A 46 -24.07 0.93 -10.40
C LEU A 46 -23.49 1.34 -9.04
N GLN A 47 -23.95 2.47 -8.50
CA GLN A 47 -23.60 2.94 -7.16
C GLN A 47 -24.07 1.98 -6.04
N ASP A 48 -25.14 1.21 -6.29
CA ASP A 48 -25.72 0.30 -5.29
C ASP A 48 -24.96 -1.02 -5.11
N MET A 49 -24.05 -1.36 -6.04
CA MET A 49 -23.23 -2.58 -5.97
C MET A 49 -21.76 -2.30 -5.60
N VAL A 50 -21.43 -1.07 -5.21
CA VAL A 50 -20.06 -0.67 -4.85
C VAL A 50 -19.49 -1.54 -3.73
N VAL A 51 -20.29 -1.86 -2.71
CA VAL A 51 -19.85 -2.69 -1.57
C VAL A 51 -19.54 -4.13 -2.01
N LEU A 52 -20.35 -4.69 -2.91
CA LEU A 52 -20.14 -6.04 -3.44
C LEU A 52 -18.86 -6.10 -4.28
N TYR A 53 -18.67 -5.14 -5.19
CA TYR A 53 -17.47 -5.08 -6.01
C TYR A 53 -16.21 -4.80 -5.20
N ASP A 54 -16.26 -3.93 -4.19
CA ASP A 54 -15.13 -3.66 -3.30
C ASP A 54 -14.73 -4.92 -2.50
N SER A 55 -15.72 -5.63 -1.96
CA SER A 55 -15.50 -6.91 -1.26
C SER A 55 -14.89 -7.97 -2.19
N LEU A 56 -15.37 -8.04 -3.43
CA LEU A 56 -14.90 -9.00 -4.42
C LEU A 56 -13.49 -8.65 -4.94
N GLN A 57 -13.18 -7.36 -5.10
CA GLN A 57 -11.82 -6.89 -5.40
C GLN A 57 -10.86 -7.21 -4.25
N LEU A 58 -11.29 -7.02 -3.01
CA LEU A 58 -10.47 -7.37 -1.83
C LEU A 58 -10.22 -8.88 -1.76
N ALA A 59 -11.22 -9.72 -2.04
CA ALA A 59 -11.06 -11.16 -2.10
C ALA A 59 -10.04 -11.59 -3.15
N HIS A 60 -10.12 -11.04 -4.37
CA HIS A 60 -9.14 -11.31 -5.42
C HIS A 60 -7.74 -10.80 -5.08
N LYS A 61 -7.63 -9.65 -4.42
CA LYS A 61 -6.36 -9.14 -3.90
C LYS A 61 -5.75 -10.07 -2.85
N CYS A 62 -6.56 -10.63 -1.96
CA CYS A 62 -6.11 -11.64 -0.99
C CYS A 62 -5.58 -12.90 -1.68
N ILE A 63 -6.30 -13.39 -2.69
CA ILE A 63 -5.86 -14.54 -3.50
C ILE A 63 -4.53 -14.23 -4.20
N LEU A 64 -4.42 -13.10 -4.89
CA LEU A 64 -3.19 -12.68 -5.57
C LEU A 64 -1.99 -12.53 -4.61
N ASN A 65 -2.21 -11.95 -3.43
CA ASN A 65 -1.17 -11.85 -2.40
C ASN A 65 -0.78 -13.24 -1.86
N SER A 66 -1.74 -14.17 -1.78
CA SER A 66 -1.47 -15.54 -1.33
C SER A 66 -0.61 -16.32 -2.32
N PHE A 67 -0.71 -16.07 -3.63
CA PHE A 67 0.18 -16.71 -4.62
C PHE A 67 1.65 -16.38 -4.40
N TYR A 68 1.97 -15.12 -4.06
CA TYR A 68 3.32 -14.75 -3.68
C TYR A 68 3.79 -15.51 -2.42
N GLY A 69 2.92 -15.62 -1.40
CA GLY A 69 3.20 -16.38 -0.18
C GLY A 69 3.33 -17.89 -0.40
N TYR A 70 2.55 -18.45 -1.32
CA TYR A 70 2.47 -19.88 -1.62
C TYR A 70 3.82 -20.43 -2.09
N VAL A 71 4.53 -19.67 -2.92
CA VAL A 71 5.86 -20.05 -3.45
C VAL A 71 6.92 -20.20 -2.35
N MET A 72 6.73 -19.56 -1.19
CA MET A 72 7.63 -19.66 -0.03
C MET A 72 7.11 -20.63 1.04
N HIS A 73 5.94 -21.24 0.86
CA HIS A 73 5.33 -22.08 1.88
C HIS A 73 5.99 -23.47 1.94
N LYS A 74 6.37 -23.91 3.15
CA LYS A 74 6.95 -25.25 3.36
C LYS A 74 5.95 -26.33 2.96
N GLY A 75 6.29 -27.15 1.97
CA GLY A 75 5.41 -28.18 1.41
C GLY A 75 4.51 -27.72 0.26
N ALA A 76 4.70 -26.50 -0.26
CA ALA A 76 4.05 -26.09 -1.51
C ALA A 76 4.54 -26.95 -2.69
N ARG A 77 3.63 -27.34 -3.59
CA ARG A 77 3.96 -28.10 -4.80
C ARG A 77 4.90 -27.32 -5.74
N TRP A 78 4.80 -25.99 -5.71
CA TRP A 78 5.61 -25.07 -6.51
C TRP A 78 6.40 -24.13 -5.59
N TYR A 79 7.28 -24.70 -4.79
CA TYR A 79 8.16 -23.97 -3.89
C TYR A 79 9.38 -23.41 -4.64
N SER A 80 9.65 -22.10 -4.53
CA SER A 80 10.84 -21.45 -5.12
C SER A 80 11.24 -20.17 -4.38
N MET A 81 12.24 -20.25 -3.52
CA MET A 81 12.81 -19.06 -2.85
C MET A 81 13.44 -18.08 -3.83
N GLU A 82 13.98 -18.58 -4.94
CA GLU A 82 14.58 -17.76 -6.01
C GLU A 82 13.52 -16.87 -6.65
N MET A 83 12.35 -17.44 -7.01
CA MET A 83 11.24 -16.68 -7.57
C MET A 83 10.76 -15.58 -6.60
N ALA A 84 10.59 -15.90 -5.32
CA ALA A 84 10.17 -14.92 -4.32
C ALA A 84 11.22 -13.81 -4.10
N GLY A 85 12.51 -14.19 -4.13
CA GLY A 85 13.64 -13.28 -4.07
C GLY A 85 13.67 -12.32 -5.25
N VAL A 86 13.56 -12.83 -6.47
CA VAL A 86 13.53 -12.02 -7.71
C VAL A 86 12.35 -11.05 -7.69
N VAL A 87 11.15 -11.49 -7.33
CA VAL A 87 9.96 -10.61 -7.26
C VAL A 87 10.16 -9.49 -6.24
N THR A 88 10.67 -9.80 -5.05
CA THR A 88 10.90 -8.79 -4.00
C THR A 88 11.98 -7.79 -4.41
N TYR A 89 13.08 -8.29 -4.96
CA TYR A 89 14.18 -7.48 -5.43
C TYR A 89 13.73 -6.55 -6.57
N TRP A 90 13.02 -7.10 -7.54
CA TRP A 90 12.47 -6.34 -8.65
C TRP A 90 11.47 -5.29 -8.19
N CYS A 91 10.55 -5.59 -7.26
CA CYS A 91 9.62 -4.59 -6.72
C CYS A 91 10.29 -3.48 -5.89
N LYS A 92 11.47 -3.75 -5.31
CA LYS A 92 12.26 -2.73 -4.60
C LYS A 92 12.90 -1.76 -5.58
N ASP A 93 13.48 -2.27 -6.66
CA ASP A 93 14.21 -1.50 -7.67
C ASP A 93 13.31 -0.95 -8.77
N TYR A 94 12.07 -1.45 -8.88
CA TYR A 94 11.08 -0.94 -9.82
C TYR A 94 10.92 0.56 -9.58
N PRO A 95 11.01 1.40 -10.62
CA PRO A 95 10.84 2.84 -10.47
C PRO A 95 9.44 3.08 -9.92
N LYS A 96 9.35 3.33 -8.61
CA LYS A 96 8.18 3.95 -8.02
C LYS A 96 8.06 5.27 -8.75
N CYS A 97 6.93 5.51 -9.41
CA CYS A 97 6.57 6.84 -9.89
C CYS A 97 6.63 7.73 -8.64
N SER A 98 7.78 8.37 -8.43
CA SER A 98 7.98 9.29 -7.34
C SER A 98 7.04 10.45 -7.59
N ILE A 99 6.62 11.05 -6.50
CA ILE A 99 5.71 12.20 -6.36
C ILE A 99 6.06 13.40 -7.29
N THR A 100 7.13 13.34 -8.08
CA THR A 100 7.59 14.36 -9.03
C THR A 100 7.28 14.09 -10.51
N CYS A 101 6.66 12.98 -10.92
CA CYS A 101 6.46 12.73 -12.35
C CYS A 101 5.23 13.45 -12.94
N ARG A 102 5.41 14.71 -13.36
CA ARG A 102 4.39 15.54 -14.04
C ARG A 102 4.32 15.32 -15.57
N LYS A 103 4.90 14.26 -16.14
CA LYS A 103 4.87 14.05 -17.61
C LYS A 103 4.68 12.58 -18.00
N ASN A 104 3.45 12.30 -18.41
CA ASN A 104 3.03 11.29 -19.37
C ASN A 104 3.75 9.93 -19.32
N TRP A 105 3.28 9.08 -18.42
CA TRP A 105 3.18 7.66 -18.73
C TRP A 105 1.89 7.08 -18.14
N LYS A 106 1.11 6.38 -18.99
CA LYS A 106 -0.09 5.66 -18.58
C LYS A 106 0.35 4.42 -17.79
N VAL A 107 0.57 4.58 -16.49
CA VAL A 107 0.40 3.45 -15.58
C VAL A 107 -1.10 3.25 -15.47
N THR A 108 -1.64 2.14 -15.98
CA THR A 108 -3.02 1.68 -15.74
C THR A 108 -3.17 1.19 -14.29
N GLY A 109 -2.71 1.99 -13.34
CA GLY A 109 -2.95 1.86 -11.91
C GLY A 109 -4.07 2.82 -11.56
N THR A 110 -5.10 2.27 -10.92
CA THR A 110 -6.23 2.99 -10.33
C THR A 110 -5.80 4.30 -9.67
N GLY A 111 -6.55 5.36 -9.96
CA GLY A 111 -6.15 6.77 -9.82
C GLY A 111 -5.54 7.17 -8.48
N TYR A 112 -4.50 8.01 -8.58
CA TYR A 112 -4.03 8.82 -7.48
C TYR A 112 -5.18 9.73 -7.04
N ARG A 113 -5.80 9.42 -5.89
CA ARG A 113 -6.74 10.32 -5.23
C ARG A 113 -5.92 11.32 -4.43
N TRP A 114 -6.18 12.60 -4.64
CA TRP A 114 -5.56 13.67 -3.87
C TRP A 114 -6.10 13.60 -2.44
N HIS A 115 -5.18 13.67 -1.48
CA HIS A 115 -5.48 13.65 -0.06
C HIS A 115 -5.08 14.99 0.52
N LEU A 116 -5.87 15.51 1.47
CA LEU A 116 -5.63 16.81 2.09
C LEU A 116 -4.32 16.79 2.88
N ALA A 117 -4.09 15.72 3.63
CA ALA A 117 -2.92 15.60 4.47
C ALA A 117 -2.63 14.18 4.91
N MET A 118 -1.38 13.99 5.34
CA MET A 118 -0.86 12.75 5.87
C MET A 118 -0.05 13.04 7.14
N PHE A 119 -0.37 12.34 8.23
CA PHE A 119 0.36 12.44 9.49
C PHE A 119 1.29 11.25 9.68
N LEU A 120 2.52 11.54 10.09
CA LEU A 120 3.54 10.55 10.38
C LEU A 120 4.07 10.77 11.81
N PRO A 121 3.90 9.81 12.73
CA PRO A 121 4.41 9.96 14.09
C PRO A 121 5.94 9.85 14.11
N ALA A 122 6.57 10.72 14.91
CA ALA A 122 8.01 10.67 15.16
C ALA A 122 8.37 9.57 16.18
N SER A 123 9.58 9.03 16.06
CA SER A 123 10.14 8.12 17.08
C SER A 123 10.59 8.88 18.32
N LYS A 124 10.67 8.17 19.44
CA LYS A 124 11.31 8.68 20.68
C LYS A 124 12.83 8.79 20.56
N GLU A 125 13.42 7.99 19.68
CA GLU A 125 14.87 7.93 19.45
C GLU A 125 15.25 8.78 18.23
N GLU A 126 16.27 9.62 18.39
CA GLU A 126 16.77 10.49 17.32
C GLU A 126 17.30 9.67 16.14
N GLY A 127 16.94 10.08 14.93
CA GLY A 127 17.36 9.40 13.70
C GLY A 127 16.60 8.13 13.33
N ILE A 128 15.62 7.71 14.15
CA ILE A 128 14.79 6.54 13.84
C ILE A 128 13.41 6.98 13.31
N LEU A 129 13.07 6.55 12.10
CA LEU A 129 11.74 6.74 11.53
C LEU A 129 10.83 5.55 11.88
N ILE A 130 9.63 5.83 12.40
CA ILE A 130 8.63 4.80 12.64
C ILE A 130 7.98 4.42 11.31
N LYS A 131 8.30 3.22 10.80
CA LYS A 131 7.69 2.70 9.57
C LYS A 131 6.27 2.19 9.84
N LYS A 132 5.40 2.30 8.82
CA LYS A 132 4.04 1.73 8.76
C LYS A 132 3.03 2.30 9.77
N ARG A 133 3.28 3.50 10.31
CA ARG A 133 2.29 4.25 11.08
C ARG A 133 1.98 5.55 10.36
N TYR A 134 0.76 5.71 9.89
CA TYR A 134 0.34 6.93 9.22
C TYR A 134 -1.18 7.02 9.14
N ASP A 135 -1.67 8.25 9.12
CA ASP A 135 -3.07 8.59 8.97
C ASP A 135 -3.22 9.55 7.79
N VAL A 136 -4.18 9.26 6.91
CA VAL A 136 -4.43 9.99 5.68
C VAL A 136 -5.85 10.54 5.72
N PHE A 137 -5.98 11.84 5.45
CA PHE A 137 -7.27 12.53 5.41
C PHE A 137 -7.64 12.91 3.98
N ASN A 138 -8.92 12.76 3.64
CA ASN A 138 -9.48 13.24 2.38
C ASN A 138 -9.65 14.77 2.40
N GLU A 139 -9.88 15.37 1.23
CA GLU A 139 -10.21 16.79 1.07
C GLU A 139 -11.44 17.20 1.89
N ASP A 140 -12.40 16.30 2.05
CA ASP A 140 -13.61 16.51 2.87
C ASP A 140 -13.34 16.46 4.39
N GLY A 141 -12.08 16.36 4.82
CA GLY A 141 -11.69 16.23 6.23
C GLY A 141 -11.97 14.85 6.84
N THR A 142 -12.60 13.94 6.10
CA THR A 142 -12.84 12.56 6.52
C THR A 142 -11.56 11.71 6.55
N LEU A 143 -11.47 10.78 7.50
CA LEU A 143 -10.36 9.85 7.61
C LEU A 143 -10.40 8.82 6.45
N ALA A 144 -9.38 8.81 5.61
CA ALA A 144 -9.29 7.98 4.41
C ALA A 144 -8.59 6.64 4.67
N GLU A 145 -7.42 6.67 5.31
CA GLU A 145 -6.66 5.49 5.68
C GLU A 145 -6.00 5.72 7.03
N LEU A 146 -6.03 4.70 7.89
CA LEU A 146 -5.43 4.70 9.21
C LEU A 146 -4.64 3.41 9.36
N LYS A 147 -3.33 3.47 9.55
CA LYS A 147 -2.48 2.27 9.51
C LYS A 147 -1.49 2.23 10.65
N GLY A 148 -1.35 1.03 11.23
CA GLY A 148 -0.31 0.73 12.21
C GLY A 148 -0.63 1.13 13.66
N PHE A 149 -1.63 1.97 13.88
CA PHE A 149 -2.08 2.42 15.20
C PHE A 149 -2.86 1.36 15.99
N GLU A 150 -2.80 1.51 17.31
CA GLU A 150 -3.32 0.60 18.34
C GLU A 150 -4.85 0.50 18.32
N ILE A 151 -5.53 1.55 17.85
CA ILE A 151 -6.98 1.59 17.61
C ILE A 151 -7.50 0.43 16.74
N LYS A 152 -6.74 -0.01 15.73
CA LYS A 152 -7.11 -1.13 14.83
C LYS A 152 -6.68 -2.52 15.35
N ARG A 153 -5.88 -2.59 16.41
CA ARG A 153 -5.34 -3.86 16.93
C ARG A 153 -6.29 -4.52 17.93
N ARG A 154 -6.38 -5.85 17.92
CA ARG A 154 -7.09 -6.64 18.93
C ARG A 154 -6.17 -6.78 20.16
N GLY A 155 -6.67 -6.55 21.38
CA GLY A 155 -5.92 -6.76 22.64
C GLY A 155 -5.30 -5.52 23.30
N GLU A 156 -5.29 -4.36 22.66
CA GLU A 156 -4.73 -3.12 23.24
C GLU A 156 -5.67 -2.47 24.28
N LEU A 157 -5.09 -1.73 25.23
CA LEU A 157 -5.82 -1.01 26.29
C LEU A 157 -6.91 -0.11 25.72
N LYS A 158 -8.14 -0.24 26.25
CA LYS A 158 -9.31 0.54 25.81
C LYS A 158 -9.06 2.06 25.92
N LEU A 159 -8.32 2.50 26.94
CA LEU A 159 -7.99 3.92 27.15
C LEU A 159 -7.18 4.50 25.99
N ILE A 160 -6.16 3.78 25.51
CA ILE A 160 -5.31 4.22 24.39
C ILE A 160 -6.15 4.36 23.12
N LYS A 161 -7.12 3.46 22.90
CA LYS A 161 -8.02 3.53 21.75
C LYS A 161 -8.96 4.73 21.80
N VAL A 162 -9.47 5.07 22.99
CA VAL A 162 -10.32 6.27 23.18
C VAL A 162 -9.49 7.54 22.98
N PHE A 163 -8.28 7.58 23.52
CA PHE A 163 -7.36 8.70 23.36
C PHE A 163 -6.98 8.94 21.89
N GLN A 164 -6.63 7.89 21.15
CA GLN A 164 -6.32 8.00 19.72
C GLN A 164 -7.51 8.48 18.90
N ARG A 165 -8.72 7.99 19.20
CA ARG A 165 -9.95 8.50 18.54
C ARG A 165 -10.17 9.99 18.79
N TYR A 166 -9.95 10.43 20.02
CA TYR A 166 -10.09 11.83 20.40
C TYR A 166 -9.07 12.71 19.66
N MET A 167 -7.80 12.28 19.62
CA MET A 167 -6.76 12.97 18.87
C MET A 167 -7.07 13.07 17.38
N ASP A 168 -7.54 11.98 16.76
CA ASP A 168 -7.92 11.98 15.33
C ASP A 168 -9.05 12.98 15.05
N SER A 169 -10.05 13.08 15.94
CA SER A 169 -11.14 14.05 15.79
C SER A 169 -10.70 15.50 15.97
N GLU A 170 -9.80 15.77 16.92
CA GLU A 170 -9.23 17.11 17.12
C GLU A 170 -8.38 17.53 15.93
N ILE A 171 -7.57 16.60 15.39
CA ILE A 171 -6.78 16.84 14.17
C ILE A 171 -7.70 17.19 13.00
N CYS A 172 -8.78 16.44 12.77
CA CYS A 172 -9.79 16.79 11.77
C CYS A 172 -10.37 18.20 11.97
N ALA A 173 -10.71 18.56 13.20
CA ALA A 173 -11.30 19.86 13.53
C ALA A 173 -10.30 21.01 13.30
N ILE A 174 -9.05 20.85 13.73
CA ILE A 174 -7.96 21.81 13.50
C ILE A 174 -7.72 21.96 11.99
N MET A 175 -7.72 20.87 11.22
CA MET A 175 -7.55 20.92 9.77
C MET A 175 -8.67 21.68 9.08
N ALA A 176 -9.93 21.43 9.45
CA ALA A 176 -11.07 22.16 8.91
C ALA A 176 -11.01 23.68 9.23
N HIS A 177 -10.41 24.05 10.37
CA HIS A 177 -10.32 25.44 10.82
C HIS A 177 -9.11 26.20 10.24
N TYR A 178 -7.95 25.56 10.14
CA TYR A 178 -6.69 26.21 9.72
C TYR A 178 -6.35 26.02 8.24
N MET A 179 -7.03 25.11 7.52
CA MET A 179 -6.94 24.98 6.06
C MET A 179 -8.31 25.23 5.41
N PRO A 180 -8.84 26.46 5.41
CA PRO A 180 -9.95 26.80 4.53
C PRO A 180 -9.43 26.76 3.09
N CYS A 181 -9.70 25.65 2.41
CA CYS A 181 -9.78 25.48 0.95
C CYS A 181 -9.17 26.64 0.12
N THR A 182 -7.84 26.71 0.01
CA THR A 182 -7.18 27.46 -1.06
C THR A 182 -7.29 26.63 -2.34
N THR A 183 -8.48 26.58 -2.94
CA THR A 183 -8.74 26.33 -4.38
C THR A 183 -10.24 26.14 -4.62
N LYS A 184 -11.00 27.23 -4.48
CA LYS A 184 -12.17 27.46 -5.34
C LYS A 184 -11.95 28.70 -6.21
N GLU A 185 -10.74 28.85 -6.76
CA GLU A 185 -10.62 29.53 -8.04
C GLU A 185 -11.11 28.56 -9.09
N THR A 186 -12.36 28.76 -9.44
CA THR A 186 -13.01 28.33 -10.67
C THR A 186 -11.99 28.25 -11.80
N LEU A 187 -11.56 27.04 -12.17
CA LEU A 187 -11.08 26.79 -13.53
C LEU A 187 -12.30 26.93 -14.44
N THR A 188 -12.67 28.18 -14.73
CA THR A 188 -13.49 28.47 -15.89
C THR A 188 -12.74 27.92 -17.09
N LYS A 189 -13.37 26.97 -17.79
CA LYS A 189 -13.00 26.59 -19.15
C LYS A 189 -12.98 27.86 -20.00
N GLY A 190 -11.82 28.45 -20.18
CA GLY A 190 -11.63 29.66 -20.97
C GLY A 190 -10.26 30.23 -20.68
N ASP A 191 -9.28 29.78 -21.46
CA ASP A 191 -8.02 30.48 -21.82
C ASP A 191 -6.89 29.47 -22.05
N MET A 192 -7.09 28.65 -23.08
CA MET A 192 -5.99 28.08 -23.86
C MET A 192 -6.32 28.33 -25.33
N ARG A 193 -6.08 29.57 -25.75
CA ARG A 193 -5.80 29.95 -27.13
C ARG A 193 -5.18 31.35 -27.13
N GLN A 194 -3.86 31.39 -27.17
CA GLN A 194 -3.04 32.25 -28.02
C GLN A 194 -1.67 31.60 -28.15
#